data_AF-A0A0A2J7Z4-F1
#
_entry.id   AF-A0A0A2J7Z4-F1
#
_cell.length_a   1.000
_cell.length_b   1.000
_cell.length_c   1.000
_cell.angle_alpha   90.00
_cell.angle_beta   90.00
_cell.angle_gamma   90.00
#
_symmetry.space_group_name_H-M   'P 1'
#
loop_
_entity.id
_entity.type
_entity.pdbx_description
1 polymer ?
#
loop_
_entity_poly.entity_id
_entity_poly.type
_entity_poly.pdbx_seq_one_letter_code
_entity_poly.pdbx_strand_id
1 'polypeptide(L)'
;MSVPQNSLQKRREHPSKGPEHKVLRKIASTLLNLDFSALRTLQEHEKSKDYQTIFVDFTAGNLANIKHDDRLQSISRAIRRHVARLSKKDLYEIVSKPFKSDFYREMIYLGIQAFEDALEYEKYELMDILMFGDPPPVPSEAVHEQLCDILHLSRSLYNQIKDAAASGYLRKSIPVLKEGLRSIDEDIEDLCSTLGVQHEPLVYLDDTDER
;
A
#
# COMPACT_ATOMS: atom_id res chain seq x y z
N MET A 1 45.85 33.03 -8.51
CA MET A 1 45.53 32.83 -7.09
C MET A 1 44.01 32.83 -6.96
N SER A 2 43.44 31.66 -6.77
CA SER A 2 42.00 31.41 -6.92
C SER A 2 41.34 31.45 -5.55
N VAL A 3 40.37 32.34 -5.38
CA VAL A 3 39.48 32.36 -4.20
C VAL A 3 38.49 31.20 -4.35
N PRO A 4 38.37 30.26 -3.38
CA PRO A 4 37.29 29.30 -3.42
C PRO A 4 35.99 29.99 -3.00
N GLN A 5 35.07 30.08 -3.95
CA GLN A 5 33.67 30.42 -3.72
C GLN A 5 33.06 29.37 -2.78
N ASN A 6 32.70 29.79 -1.55
CA ASN A 6 31.81 29.05 -0.68
C ASN A 6 30.39 29.09 -1.27
N SER A 7 30.13 28.18 -2.21
CA SER A 7 28.80 27.88 -2.72
C SER A 7 28.04 27.03 -1.70
N LEU A 8 27.17 27.71 -0.93
CA LEU A 8 25.80 27.25 -0.64
C LEU A 8 25.57 25.72 -0.61
N GLN A 9 26.25 24.99 0.26
CA GLN A 9 25.81 23.64 0.62
C GLN A 9 24.70 23.77 1.66
N LYS A 10 23.49 23.92 1.12
CA LYS A 10 22.18 23.57 1.68
C LYS A 10 22.28 22.93 3.06
N ARG A 11 21.95 23.70 4.10
CA ARG A 11 21.53 23.16 5.40
C ARG A 11 20.45 22.12 5.11
N ARG A 12 20.78 20.84 5.28
CA ARG A 12 19.79 19.77 5.36
C ARG A 12 18.96 20.07 6.59
N GLU A 13 17.78 20.65 6.40
CA GLU A 13 16.80 20.78 7.47
C GLU A 13 16.49 19.37 7.96
N HIS A 14 16.95 19.05 9.17
CA HIS A 14 16.56 17.82 9.84
C HIS A 14 15.03 17.76 9.93
N PRO A 15 14.43 16.57 9.79
CA PRO A 15 12.99 16.44 9.82
C PRO A 15 12.44 16.98 11.14
N SER A 16 11.56 17.98 11.05
CA SER A 16 10.73 18.46 12.15
C SER A 16 10.13 17.25 12.88
N LYS A 17 10.41 17.11 14.18
CA LYS A 17 9.88 16.02 15.02
C LYS A 17 8.45 16.28 15.51
N GLY A 18 7.73 17.21 14.87
CA GLY A 18 6.37 17.56 15.26
C GLY A 18 5.37 16.41 15.10
N PRO A 19 4.25 16.42 15.85
CA PRO A 19 3.19 15.41 15.78
C PRO A 19 2.64 15.21 14.36
N GLU A 20 2.40 16.28 13.62
CA GLU A 20 1.96 16.24 12.22
C GLU A 20 2.93 15.46 11.31
N HIS A 21 4.24 15.61 11.54
CA HIS A 21 5.24 14.89 10.76
C HIS A 21 5.20 13.37 11.01
N LYS A 22 4.86 12.96 12.24
CA LYS A 22 4.66 11.54 12.56
C LYS A 22 3.42 10.98 11.86
N VAL A 23 2.33 11.75 11.82
CA VAL A 23 1.09 11.38 11.11
C VAL A 23 1.36 11.19 9.61
N LEU A 24 2.01 12.18 8.98
CA LEU A 24 2.44 12.10 7.59
C LEU A 24 3.28 10.85 7.30
N ARG A 25 4.27 10.54 8.16
CA ARG A 25 5.10 9.35 8.00
C ARG A 25 4.31 8.06 8.07
N LYS A 26 3.33 7.96 8.98
CA LYS A 26 2.48 6.77 9.09
C LYS A 26 1.68 6.57 7.79
N ILE A 27 0.96 7.60 7.37
CA ILE A 27 0.10 7.54 6.18
C ILE A 27 0.93 7.28 4.91
N ALA A 28 2.03 8.00 4.71
CA ALA A 28 2.91 7.77 3.57
C ALA A 28 3.50 6.35 3.58
N SER A 29 3.88 5.83 4.75
CA SER A 29 4.38 4.45 4.86
C SER A 29 3.29 3.45 4.46
N THR A 30 2.06 3.61 4.93
CA THR A 30 0.97 2.68 4.60
C THR A 30 0.61 2.75 3.12
N LEU A 31 0.49 3.96 2.54
CA LEU A 31 0.25 4.14 1.10
C LEU A 31 1.34 3.48 0.23
N LEU A 32 2.62 3.63 0.60
CA LEU A 32 3.71 2.99 -0.14
C LEU A 32 3.72 1.47 -0.01
N ASN A 33 3.25 0.91 1.12
CA ASN A 33 3.09 -0.54 1.25
C ASN A 33 1.93 -1.03 0.38
N LEU A 34 0.79 -0.31 0.34
CA LEU A 34 -0.30 -0.63 -0.58
C LEU A 34 0.15 -0.54 -2.05
N ASP A 35 0.91 0.50 -2.40
CA ASP A 35 1.49 0.64 -3.74
C ASP A 35 2.38 -0.55 -4.09
N PHE A 36 3.20 -1.01 -3.13
CA PHE A 36 4.05 -2.16 -3.36
C PHE A 36 3.25 -3.46 -3.50
N SER A 37 2.25 -3.69 -2.65
CA SER A 37 1.38 -4.87 -2.73
C SER A 37 0.65 -4.91 -4.07
N ALA A 38 0.10 -3.78 -4.52
CA ALA A 38 -0.57 -3.70 -5.82
C ALA A 38 0.39 -3.99 -6.97
N LEU A 39 1.61 -3.45 -6.93
CA LEU A 39 2.61 -3.72 -7.95
C LEU A 39 2.97 -5.21 -8.00
N ARG A 40 3.16 -5.84 -6.83
CA ARG A 40 3.50 -7.26 -6.73
C ARG A 40 2.37 -8.12 -7.32
N THR A 41 1.14 -7.89 -6.90
CA THR A 41 -0.02 -8.63 -7.41
C THR A 41 -0.16 -8.45 -8.92
N LEU A 42 -0.08 -7.22 -9.45
CA LEU A 42 -0.16 -6.98 -10.90
C LEU A 42 0.99 -7.61 -11.70
N GLN A 43 2.15 -7.86 -11.09
CA GLN A 43 3.29 -8.54 -11.71
C GLN A 43 3.13 -10.06 -11.75
N GLU A 44 2.48 -10.62 -10.74
CA GLU A 44 2.24 -12.06 -10.63
C GLU A 44 1.15 -12.53 -11.62
N HIS A 45 0.25 -11.64 -12.05
CA HIS A 45 -0.83 -11.95 -12.99
C HIS A 45 -0.50 -11.47 -14.43
N GLU A 46 -0.16 -12.38 -15.35
CA GLU A 46 0.24 -12.03 -16.73
C GLU A 46 -0.83 -11.27 -17.55
N LYS A 47 -2.11 -11.34 -17.14
CA LYS A 47 -3.24 -10.67 -17.80
C LYS A 47 -3.27 -9.15 -17.58
N SER A 48 -2.44 -8.59 -16.71
CA SER A 48 -2.42 -7.16 -16.37
C SER A 48 -1.25 -6.35 -16.94
N LYS A 49 -0.59 -6.78 -18.03
CA LYS A 49 0.58 -6.06 -18.60
C LYS A 49 0.34 -4.57 -18.91
N ASP A 50 -0.85 -4.23 -19.40
CA ASP A 50 -1.22 -2.83 -19.67
C ASP A 50 -1.42 -2.04 -18.35
N TYR A 51 -2.07 -2.65 -17.36
CA TYR A 51 -2.25 -2.07 -16.02
C TYR A 51 -0.92 -1.93 -15.26
N GLN A 52 0.00 -2.87 -15.43
CA GLN A 52 1.34 -2.83 -14.85
C GLN A 52 2.13 -1.63 -15.38
N THR A 53 2.07 -1.37 -16.68
CA THR A 53 2.79 -0.24 -17.30
C THR A 53 2.25 1.10 -16.75
N ILE A 54 0.93 1.25 -16.70
CA ILE A 54 0.27 2.46 -16.17
C ILE A 54 0.57 2.63 -14.67
N PHE A 55 0.56 1.55 -13.89
CA PHE A 55 0.83 1.63 -12.45
C PHE A 55 2.30 1.90 -12.13
N VAL A 56 3.22 1.33 -12.90
CA VAL A 56 4.65 1.62 -12.80
C VAL A 56 4.92 3.09 -13.09
N ASP A 57 4.30 3.65 -14.12
CA ASP A 57 4.41 5.09 -14.43
C ASP A 57 3.81 5.96 -13.31
N PHE A 58 2.67 5.53 -12.74
CA PHE A 58 2.01 6.25 -11.64
C PHE A 58 2.80 6.21 -10.32
N THR A 59 3.53 5.12 -10.07
CA THR A 59 4.39 4.93 -8.89
C THR A 59 5.86 5.31 -9.15
N ALA A 60 6.20 5.68 -10.38
CA ALA A 60 7.53 6.08 -10.79
C ALA A 60 8.04 7.23 -9.91
N GLY A 61 9.21 7.02 -9.30
CA GLY A 61 9.83 7.95 -8.37
C GLY A 61 9.53 7.72 -6.88
N ASN A 62 8.36 7.19 -6.51
CA ASN A 62 8.06 6.86 -5.11
C ASN A 62 8.74 5.56 -4.69
N LEU A 63 8.55 4.49 -5.48
CA LEU A 63 9.13 3.17 -5.20
C LEU A 63 10.56 3.03 -5.73
N ALA A 64 10.90 3.70 -6.83
CA ALA A 64 12.23 3.63 -7.47
C ALA A 64 13.38 4.07 -6.54
N ASN A 65 13.10 4.95 -5.57
CA ASN A 65 14.07 5.44 -4.60
C ASN A 65 14.18 4.56 -3.33
N ILE A 66 13.37 3.50 -3.24
CA ILE A 66 13.40 2.53 -2.15
C ILE A 66 14.36 1.43 -2.55
N LYS A 67 15.61 1.53 -2.07
CA LYS A 67 16.59 0.46 -2.27
C LYS A 67 16.11 -0.80 -1.56
N HIS A 68 15.76 -1.82 -2.35
CA HIS A 68 15.68 -3.18 -1.87
C HIS A 68 17.10 -3.62 -1.51
N ASP A 69 17.30 -4.06 -0.27
CA ASP A 69 18.56 -4.61 0.17
C ASP A 69 18.32 -6.11 0.25
N ASP A 70 18.85 -6.87 -0.72
CA ASP A 70 18.61 -8.32 -0.87
C ASP A 70 19.01 -9.15 0.35
N ARG A 71 19.69 -8.51 1.32
CA ARG A 71 19.97 -9.03 2.65
C ARG A 71 18.72 -8.95 3.55
N LEU A 72 17.74 -9.83 3.30
CA LEU A 72 16.69 -10.25 4.25
C LEU A 72 15.84 -9.13 4.90
N GLN A 73 15.86 -7.89 4.39
CA GLN A 73 15.01 -6.84 4.96
C GLN A 73 13.66 -6.85 4.26
N SER A 74 12.59 -7.11 5.01
CA SER A 74 11.23 -7.01 4.46
C SER A 74 11.00 -5.65 3.82
N ILE A 75 10.28 -5.63 2.69
CA ILE A 75 9.98 -4.40 1.95
C ILE A 75 9.39 -3.31 2.86
N SER A 76 8.55 -3.69 3.82
CA SER A 76 7.97 -2.77 4.79
C SER A 76 9.03 -2.07 5.65
N ARG A 77 10.15 -2.75 5.98
CA ARG A 77 11.30 -2.13 6.65
C ARG A 77 12.04 -1.18 5.71
N ALA A 78 12.19 -1.51 4.43
CA ALA A 78 12.80 -0.63 3.45
C ALA A 78 11.97 0.66 3.25
N ILE A 79 10.65 0.53 3.09
CA ILE A 79 9.69 1.64 3.03
C ILE A 79 9.79 2.51 4.28
N ARG A 80 9.75 1.90 5.48
CA ARG A 80 9.85 2.64 6.75
C ARG A 80 11.17 3.44 6.85
N ARG A 81 12.30 2.85 6.44
CA ARG A 81 13.60 3.54 6.40
C ARG A 81 13.61 4.69 5.39
N HIS A 82 13.01 4.49 4.23
CA HIS A 82 12.89 5.53 3.19
C HIS A 82 12.07 6.71 3.72
N VAL A 83 10.85 6.46 4.18
CA VAL A 83 9.92 7.45 4.75
C VAL A 83 10.52 8.21 5.94
N ALA A 84 11.32 7.55 6.77
CA ALA A 84 12.00 8.20 7.89
C ALA A 84 13.00 9.28 7.46
N ARG A 85 13.54 9.20 6.24
CA ARG A 85 14.53 10.15 5.69
C ARG A 85 13.91 11.29 4.90
N LEU A 86 12.63 11.19 4.55
CA LEU A 86 11.91 12.20 3.79
C LEU A 86 11.68 13.48 4.59
N SER A 87 11.67 14.61 3.89
CA SER A 87 11.27 15.89 4.47
C SER A 87 9.75 15.95 4.65
N LYS A 88 9.28 16.90 5.46
CA LYS A 88 7.83 17.14 5.62
C LYS A 88 7.16 17.41 4.27
N LYS A 89 7.83 18.14 3.38
CA LYS A 89 7.34 18.47 2.04
C LYS A 89 7.17 17.20 1.19
N ASP A 90 8.18 16.34 1.16
CA ASP A 90 8.14 15.11 0.35
C ASP A 90 7.07 14.15 0.87
N LEU A 91 6.88 14.07 2.19
CA LEU A 91 5.79 13.28 2.77
C LEU A 91 4.41 13.83 2.38
N TYR A 92 4.25 15.14 2.40
CA TYR A 92 3.02 15.78 1.95
C TYR A 92 2.72 15.48 0.49
N GLU A 93 3.75 15.48 -0.36
CA GLU A 93 3.61 15.12 -1.77
C GLU A 93 3.09 13.70 -1.94
N ILE A 94 3.65 12.73 -1.20
CA ILE A 94 3.16 11.33 -1.23
C ILE A 94 1.70 11.24 -0.80
N VAL A 95 1.34 11.86 0.33
CA VAL A 95 0.00 11.79 0.93
C VAL A 95 -1.05 12.54 0.09
N SER A 96 -0.63 13.51 -0.72
CA SER A 96 -1.53 14.34 -1.53
C SER A 96 -1.66 13.86 -2.98
N LYS A 97 -0.95 12.79 -3.37
CA LYS A 97 -1.16 12.17 -4.68
C LYS A 97 -2.59 11.63 -4.79
N PRO A 98 -3.14 11.56 -6.02
CA PRO A 98 -4.45 10.94 -6.21
C PRO A 98 -4.47 9.52 -5.65
N PHE A 99 -5.56 9.18 -4.99
CA PHE A 99 -5.75 7.84 -4.45
C PHE A 99 -5.86 6.83 -5.61
N LYS A 100 -5.21 5.68 -5.46
CA LYS A 100 -5.07 4.67 -6.53
C LYS A 100 -6.14 3.58 -6.38
N SER A 101 -7.38 3.99 -6.14
CA SER A 101 -8.48 3.06 -5.82
C SER A 101 -8.61 1.95 -6.84
N ASP A 102 -8.70 2.27 -8.13
CA ASP A 102 -8.84 1.27 -9.19
C ASP A 102 -7.76 0.18 -9.15
N PHE A 103 -6.51 0.56 -8.85
CA PHE A 103 -5.41 -0.41 -8.72
C PHE A 103 -5.49 -1.23 -7.44
N TYR A 104 -5.97 -0.65 -6.34
CA TYR A 104 -6.16 -1.39 -5.10
C TYR A 104 -7.35 -2.36 -5.20
N ARG A 105 -8.41 -1.98 -5.91
CA ARG A 105 -9.55 -2.86 -6.23
C ARG A 105 -9.09 -4.04 -7.07
N GLU A 106 -8.35 -3.76 -8.14
CA GLU A 106 -7.80 -4.82 -9.01
C GLU A 106 -6.86 -5.75 -8.23
N MET A 107 -6.01 -5.20 -7.36
CA MET A 107 -5.15 -6.00 -6.48
C MET A 107 -5.97 -6.92 -5.56
N ILE A 108 -7.06 -6.42 -4.96
CA ILE A 108 -7.94 -7.22 -4.10
C ILE A 108 -8.61 -8.32 -4.92
N TYR A 109 -9.22 -7.97 -6.06
CA TYR A 109 -9.89 -8.90 -6.96
C TYR A 109 -8.96 -10.03 -7.40
N LEU A 110 -7.79 -9.69 -7.94
CA LEU A 110 -6.80 -10.68 -8.40
C LEU A 110 -6.27 -11.54 -7.25
N GLY A 111 -6.08 -10.95 -6.06
CA GLY A 111 -5.66 -11.69 -4.87
C GLY A 111 -6.70 -12.71 -4.40
N ILE A 112 -7.99 -12.34 -4.41
CA ILE A 112 -9.09 -13.25 -4.07
C ILE A 112 -9.13 -14.39 -5.09
N GLN A 113 -9.07 -14.07 -6.39
CA GLN A 113 -9.05 -15.06 -7.45
C GLN A 113 -7.88 -16.05 -7.27
N ALA A 114 -6.67 -15.55 -7.01
CA ALA A 114 -5.49 -16.39 -6.78
C ALA A 114 -5.66 -17.33 -5.57
N PHE A 115 -6.35 -16.87 -4.52
CA PHE A 115 -6.60 -17.68 -3.34
C PHE A 115 -7.62 -18.78 -3.61
N GLU A 116 -8.71 -18.46 -4.33
CA GLU A 116 -9.70 -19.46 -4.76
C GLU A 116 -9.09 -20.51 -5.68
N ASP A 117 -8.28 -20.10 -6.66
CA ASP A 117 -7.56 -20.99 -7.56
C ASP A 117 -6.60 -21.91 -6.77
N ALA A 118 -5.90 -21.38 -5.77
CA ALA A 118 -5.00 -22.16 -4.91
C ALA A 118 -5.74 -23.19 -4.04
N LEU A 119 -6.89 -22.81 -3.46
CA LEU A 119 -7.74 -23.74 -2.69
C LEU A 119 -8.35 -24.83 -3.57
N GLU A 120 -8.81 -24.47 -4.76
CA GLU A 120 -9.34 -25.41 -5.73
C GLU A 120 -8.26 -26.43 -6.13
N TYR A 121 -7.05 -25.95 -6.40
CA TYR A 121 -5.92 -26.80 -6.73
C TYR A 121 -5.51 -27.74 -5.60
N GLU A 122 -5.35 -27.25 -4.35
CA GLU A 122 -5.01 -28.10 -3.20
C GLU A 122 -6.05 -29.21 -2.96
N LYS A 123 -7.32 -28.93 -3.29
CA LYS A 123 -8.41 -29.91 -3.24
C LYS A 123 -8.28 -30.99 -4.33
N TYR A 124 -7.80 -30.63 -5.53
CA TYR A 124 -7.62 -31.56 -6.65
C TYR A 124 -6.22 -32.22 -6.70
N GLU A 125 -5.21 -31.69 -6.01
CA GLU A 125 -3.86 -32.27 -5.92
C GLU A 125 -3.82 -33.63 -5.22
N LEU A 126 -4.82 -33.95 -4.39
CA LEU A 126 -5.01 -35.32 -3.91
C LEU A 126 -5.19 -36.33 -5.08
N MET A 127 -5.54 -35.86 -6.29
CA MET A 127 -5.67 -36.68 -7.50
C MET A 127 -4.52 -36.47 -8.51
N ASP A 128 -3.98 -35.26 -8.68
CA ASP A 128 -3.06 -34.92 -9.79
C ASP A 128 -1.55 -35.00 -9.49
N ILE A 129 -1.10 -34.93 -8.22
CA ILE A 129 0.34 -35.12 -7.86
C ILE A 129 0.86 -36.49 -8.33
N LEU A 130 -0.04 -37.47 -8.50
CA LEU A 130 0.29 -38.79 -9.02
C LEU A 130 0.55 -38.82 -10.53
N MET A 131 0.20 -37.77 -11.30
CA MET A 131 0.07 -37.91 -12.76
C MET A 131 0.91 -36.96 -13.63
N PHE A 132 1.17 -35.68 -13.28
CA PHE A 132 1.68 -34.73 -14.31
C PHE A 132 2.87 -33.80 -14.01
N GLY A 133 3.39 -33.69 -12.79
CA GLY A 133 4.73 -33.11 -12.55
C GLY A 133 4.92 -31.63 -12.95
N ASP A 134 3.84 -30.86 -13.10
CA ASP A 134 3.91 -29.41 -13.25
C ASP A 134 4.47 -28.75 -11.97
N PRO A 135 5.10 -27.57 -12.06
CA PRO A 135 5.57 -26.85 -10.88
C PRO A 135 4.39 -26.57 -9.95
N PRO A 136 4.54 -26.77 -8.63
CA PRO A 136 3.45 -26.54 -7.69
C PRO A 136 3.05 -25.06 -7.75
N PRO A 137 1.75 -24.73 -7.76
CA PRO A 137 1.29 -23.37 -7.64
C PRO A 137 1.70 -22.79 -6.29
N VAL A 138 1.53 -21.48 -6.16
CA VAL A 138 1.77 -20.79 -4.90
C VAL A 138 0.87 -21.41 -3.81
N PRO A 139 1.42 -21.83 -2.65
CA PRO A 139 0.62 -22.42 -1.58
C PRO A 139 -0.52 -21.49 -1.15
N SER A 140 -1.70 -22.04 -0.84
CA SER A 140 -2.86 -21.24 -0.40
C SER A 140 -2.53 -20.40 0.83
N GLU A 141 -1.69 -20.91 1.74
CA GLU A 141 -1.18 -20.19 2.91
C GLU A 141 -0.46 -18.90 2.53
N ALA A 142 0.40 -18.94 1.50
CA ALA A 142 1.17 -17.78 1.08
C ALA A 142 0.24 -16.71 0.49
N VAL A 143 -0.74 -17.09 -0.33
CA VAL A 143 -1.74 -16.16 -0.90
C VAL A 143 -2.64 -15.59 0.19
N HIS A 144 -3.07 -16.42 1.15
CA HIS A 144 -3.83 -16.00 2.32
C HIS A 144 -3.09 -14.96 3.16
N GLU A 145 -1.79 -15.14 3.40
CA GLU A 145 -0.95 -14.13 4.08
C GLU A 145 -0.93 -12.80 3.31
N GLN A 146 -0.85 -12.83 1.98
CA GLN A 146 -0.90 -11.60 1.17
C GLN A 146 -2.24 -10.86 1.33
N LEU A 147 -3.35 -11.60 1.32
CA LEU A 147 -4.69 -11.05 1.51
C LEU A 147 -4.86 -10.45 2.91
N CYS A 148 -4.33 -11.12 3.94
CA CYS A 148 -4.29 -10.59 5.30
C CYS A 148 -3.48 -9.28 5.39
N ASP A 149 -2.33 -9.21 4.71
CA ASP A 149 -1.51 -8.01 4.66
C ASP A 149 -2.25 -6.84 3.99
N ILE A 150 -2.95 -7.08 2.88
CA ILE A 150 -3.78 -6.07 2.20
C ILE A 150 -4.86 -5.55 3.15
N LEU A 151 -5.61 -6.45 3.78
CA LEU A 151 -6.66 -6.08 4.73
C LEU A 151 -6.10 -5.25 5.90
N HIS A 152 -4.96 -5.67 6.46
CA HIS A 152 -4.29 -4.97 7.54
C HIS A 152 -3.85 -3.56 7.13
N LEU A 153 -3.27 -3.40 5.93
CA LEU A 153 -2.85 -2.11 5.41
C LEU A 153 -4.04 -1.17 5.21
N SER A 154 -5.14 -1.65 4.64
CA SER A 154 -6.36 -0.86 4.42
C SER A 154 -6.98 -0.39 5.74
N ARG A 155 -7.14 -1.29 6.72
CA ARG A 155 -7.62 -0.92 8.08
C ARG A 155 -6.67 0.03 8.78
N SER A 156 -5.36 -0.19 8.65
CA SER A 156 -4.37 0.71 9.23
C SER A 156 -4.41 2.09 8.60
N LEU A 157 -4.67 2.20 7.30
CA LEU A 157 -4.81 3.49 6.61
C LEU A 157 -6.03 4.24 7.11
N TYR A 158 -7.18 3.57 7.21
CA TYR A 158 -8.41 4.13 7.78
C TYR A 158 -8.20 4.71 9.18
N ASN A 159 -7.61 3.93 10.08
CA ASN A 159 -7.33 4.39 11.45
C ASN A 159 -6.40 5.61 11.48
N GLN A 160 -5.39 5.64 10.61
CA GLN A 160 -4.47 6.78 10.54
C GLN A 160 -5.14 8.04 9.97
N ILE A 161 -6.06 7.90 9.01
CA ILE A 161 -6.86 9.01 8.47
C ILE A 161 -7.82 9.53 9.53
N LYS A 162 -8.47 8.64 10.28
CA LYS A 162 -9.31 8.99 11.43
C LYS A 162 -8.55 9.82 12.46
N ASP A 163 -7.37 9.35 12.89
CA ASP A 163 -6.50 10.06 13.83
C ASP A 163 -6.06 11.43 13.29
N ALA A 164 -5.71 11.49 11.99
CA ALA A 164 -5.29 12.72 11.34
C ALA A 164 -6.40 13.77 11.26
N ALA A 165 -7.63 13.32 10.94
CA ALA A 165 -8.82 14.14 10.91
C ALA A 165 -9.13 14.72 12.30
N ALA A 166 -9.16 13.88 13.34
CA ALA A 166 -9.39 14.30 14.72
C ALA A 166 -8.33 15.30 15.23
N SER A 167 -7.10 15.20 14.73
CA SER A 167 -6.01 16.12 15.08
C SER A 167 -6.02 17.43 14.27
N GLY A 168 -6.93 17.57 13.29
CA GLY A 168 -7.00 18.72 12.38
C GLY A 168 -5.82 18.82 11.40
N TYR A 169 -5.02 17.75 11.25
CA TYR A 169 -3.93 17.69 10.28
C TYR A 169 -4.46 17.31 8.89
N LEU A 170 -3.69 17.61 7.85
CA LEU A 170 -3.95 17.14 6.49
C LEU A 170 -5.34 17.52 5.94
N ARG A 171 -5.95 18.62 6.41
CA ARG A 171 -7.34 19.03 6.06
C ARG A 171 -7.68 18.94 4.57
N LYS A 172 -6.72 19.23 3.68
CA LYS A 172 -6.90 19.16 2.22
C LYS A 172 -6.83 17.73 1.65
N SER A 173 -6.03 16.86 2.25
CA SER A 173 -5.80 15.49 1.77
C SER A 173 -6.80 14.49 2.35
N ILE A 174 -7.31 14.75 3.57
CA ILE A 174 -8.25 13.85 4.26
C ILE A 174 -9.51 13.54 3.42
N PRO A 175 -10.20 14.52 2.81
CA PRO A 175 -11.40 14.21 2.01
C PRO A 175 -11.10 13.26 0.85
N VAL A 176 -9.97 13.47 0.15
CA VAL A 176 -9.55 12.62 -0.97
C VAL A 176 -9.21 11.21 -0.51
N LEU A 177 -8.53 11.08 0.64
CA LEU A 177 -8.18 9.78 1.21
C LEU A 177 -9.41 9.01 1.74
N LYS A 178 -10.38 9.73 2.33
CA LYS A 178 -11.66 9.15 2.76
C LYS A 178 -12.43 8.59 1.56
N GLU A 179 -12.58 9.40 0.50
CA GLU A 179 -13.30 8.98 -0.70
C GLU A 179 -12.62 7.79 -1.37
N GLY A 180 -11.28 7.80 -1.43
CA GLY A 180 -10.49 6.68 -1.90
C GLY A 180 -10.75 5.39 -1.11
N LEU A 181 -10.75 5.44 0.23
CA LEU A 181 -11.08 4.29 1.06
C LEU A 181 -12.52 3.82 0.88
N ARG A 182 -13.46 4.76 0.73
CA ARG A 182 -14.86 4.43 0.46
C ARG A 182 -15.02 3.68 -0.85
N SER A 183 -14.27 4.07 -1.88
CA SER A 183 -14.33 3.44 -3.20
C SER A 183 -13.79 2.01 -3.25
N ILE A 184 -13.08 1.56 -2.21
CA ILE A 184 -12.57 0.18 -2.10
C ILE A 184 -13.27 -0.60 -0.99
N ASP A 185 -14.27 -0.03 -0.31
CA ASP A 185 -14.89 -0.63 0.88
C ASP A 185 -15.65 -1.92 0.55
N GLU A 186 -16.37 -1.93 -0.57
CA GLU A 186 -17.05 -3.12 -1.11
C GLU A 186 -16.04 -4.22 -1.43
N ASP A 187 -14.92 -3.89 -2.10
CA ASP A 187 -13.86 -4.87 -2.39
C ASP A 187 -13.22 -5.41 -1.08
N ILE A 188 -13.13 -4.57 -0.03
CA ILE A 188 -12.67 -4.99 1.30
C ILE A 188 -13.70 -5.87 2.02
N GLU A 189 -15.00 -5.67 1.78
CA GLU A 189 -16.06 -6.57 2.27
C GLU A 189 -15.95 -7.96 1.65
N ASP A 190 -15.72 -8.03 0.34
CA ASP A 190 -15.46 -9.28 -0.37
C ASP A 190 -14.20 -9.97 0.19
N LEU A 191 -13.12 -9.22 0.35
CA LEU A 191 -11.88 -9.72 0.97
C LEU A 191 -12.10 -10.28 2.38
N CYS A 192 -12.90 -9.58 3.21
CA CYS A 192 -13.22 -10.05 4.55
C CYS A 192 -14.01 -11.37 4.50
N SER A 193 -14.95 -11.48 3.56
CA SER A 193 -15.75 -12.68 3.34
C SER A 193 -14.88 -13.87 2.92
N THR A 194 -13.96 -13.67 1.97
CA THR A 194 -12.98 -14.68 1.53
C THR A 194 -12.08 -15.16 2.68
N LEU A 195 -11.64 -14.24 3.55
CA LEU A 195 -10.80 -14.55 4.71
C LEU A 195 -11.59 -15.09 5.92
N GLY A 196 -12.93 -15.15 5.85
CA GLY A 196 -13.78 -15.56 6.96
C GLY A 196 -13.73 -14.63 8.18
N VAL A 197 -13.43 -13.35 7.97
CA VAL A 197 -13.36 -12.33 9.03
C VAL A 197 -14.51 -11.34 8.93
N GLN A 198 -14.90 -10.74 10.05
CA GLN A 198 -15.94 -9.73 10.06
C GLN A 198 -15.47 -8.46 9.34
N HIS A 199 -16.26 -7.99 8.39
CA HIS A 199 -16.09 -6.69 7.76
C HIS A 199 -16.50 -5.57 8.72
N GLU A 200 -15.62 -4.57 8.88
CA GLU A 200 -15.87 -3.33 9.61
C GLU A 200 -15.84 -2.19 8.58
N PRO A 201 -17.00 -1.61 8.23
CA PRO A 201 -17.07 -0.61 7.18
C PRO A 201 -16.13 0.58 7.42
N LEU A 202 -15.39 0.96 6.38
CA LEU A 202 -14.45 2.09 6.41
C LEU A 202 -15.16 3.46 6.35
N VAL A 203 -16.48 3.48 6.55
CA VAL A 203 -17.41 4.55 6.13
C VAL A 203 -17.65 5.62 7.21
N TYR A 204 -17.26 5.41 8.46
CA TYR A 204 -17.67 6.31 9.55
C TYR A 204 -16.57 7.27 9.98
N LEU A 205 -16.50 8.41 9.29
CA LEU A 205 -15.90 9.63 9.79
C LEU A 205 -16.87 10.76 9.49
N ASP A 206 -17.91 10.89 10.32
CA ASP A 206 -18.91 11.94 10.19
C ASP A 206 -18.24 13.29 9.89
N ASP A 207 -18.67 13.90 8.78
CA ASP A 207 -18.30 15.27 8.39
C ASP A 207 -19.06 16.32 9.22
N THR A 208 -19.64 15.95 10.37
CA THR A 208 -20.47 16.83 11.20
C THR A 208 -19.70 17.84 12.05
N ASP A 209 -18.38 17.90 11.96
CA ASP A 209 -17.58 18.98 12.56
C ASP A 209 -17.37 20.19 11.61
N GLU A 210 -18.17 20.31 10.55
CA GLU A 210 -18.41 21.58 9.87
C GLU A 210 -19.65 22.29 10.44
N ARG A 211 -19.56 22.75 11.70
CA ARG A 211 -20.40 23.83 12.24
C ARG A 211 -19.59 24.80 13.09
#